data_AF-A0A180EPE2-F1
#
_entry.id   AF-A0A180EPE2-F1
#
_cell.length_a   1.000
_cell.length_b   1.000
_cell.length_c   1.000
_cell.angle_alpha   90.00
_cell.angle_beta   90.00
_cell.angle_gamma   90.00
#
_symmetry.space_group_name_H-M   'P 1'
#
loop_
_entity.id
_entity.type
_entity.pdbx_description
1 polymer ?
#
loop_
_entity_poly.entity_id
_entity_poly.type
_entity_poly.pdbx_seq_one_letter_code
_entity_poly.pdbx_strand_id
1 'polypeptide(L)'
;MKHNDTILYKWIDFFSVVSVVSMFFWYYNSFEGGAFIYLFEYGLLLLIMFCIYISTLIFIIYRVLNGKGKMMFLSKVFHVSFAVLLLTTTIYNSELFKSAVIIKAIMVDDLYSYTLVFRTDGGVTTEINGMFGYTETINGKYHLSDSLIIFDIQPYDKGFLKDTMLIDPSSNALYMYKDSNGQFIKKKDWLSNFDIIEMSQY
;
A
#
# COMPACT_ATOMS: atom_id res chain seq x y z
N MET A 1 -22.60 -2.68 44.31
CA MET A 1 -21.42 -2.70 43.40
C MET A 1 -21.73 -3.17 41.98
N LYS A 2 -22.50 -4.26 41.72
CA LYS A 2 -22.73 -4.78 40.36
C LYS A 2 -23.40 -3.83 39.34
N HIS A 3 -24.20 -2.85 39.77
CA HIS A 3 -24.94 -1.97 38.85
C HIS A 3 -24.03 -0.94 38.15
N ASN A 4 -23.11 -0.31 38.89
CA ASN A 4 -22.20 0.71 38.34
C ASN A 4 -21.22 0.12 37.32
N ASP A 5 -20.78 -1.11 37.55
CA ASP A 5 -19.89 -1.82 36.61
C ASP A 5 -20.58 -2.03 35.25
N THR A 6 -21.87 -2.33 35.25
CA THR A 6 -22.64 -2.59 34.02
C THR A 6 -22.74 -1.33 33.15
N ILE A 7 -22.95 -0.17 33.78
CA ILE A 7 -23.00 1.13 33.08
C ILE A 7 -21.62 1.47 32.51
N LEU A 8 -20.56 1.28 33.29
CA LEU A 8 -19.19 1.50 32.84
C LEU A 8 -18.85 0.66 31.60
N TYR A 9 -19.19 -0.64 31.58
CA TYR A 9 -18.89 -1.48 30.42
C TYR A 9 -19.62 -1.02 29.15
N LYS A 10 -20.87 -0.56 29.27
CA LYS A 10 -21.60 0.00 28.11
C LYS A 10 -20.91 1.22 27.54
N TRP A 11 -20.38 2.11 28.38
CA TRP A 11 -19.61 3.26 27.93
C TRP A 11 -18.31 2.84 27.25
N ILE A 12 -17.59 1.86 27.80
CA ILE A 12 -16.35 1.38 27.19
C ILE A 12 -16.63 0.71 25.84
N ASP A 13 -17.69 -0.09 25.74
CA ASP A 13 -18.16 -0.66 24.47
C ASP A 13 -18.45 0.46 23.46
N PHE A 14 -19.20 1.49 23.86
CA PHE A 14 -19.51 2.64 23.01
C PHE A 14 -18.24 3.36 22.51
N PHE A 15 -17.33 3.74 23.42
CA PHE A 15 -16.09 4.42 23.05
C PHE A 15 -15.16 3.55 22.20
N SER A 16 -15.13 2.23 22.44
CA SER A 16 -14.37 1.30 21.62
C SER A 16 -14.91 1.25 20.20
N VAL A 17 -16.24 1.14 20.04
CA VAL A 17 -16.88 1.13 18.72
C VAL A 17 -16.60 2.43 17.98
N VAL A 18 -16.84 3.58 18.61
CA VAL A 18 -16.64 4.89 17.99
C VAL A 18 -15.18 5.10 17.58
N SER A 19 -14.24 4.81 18.48
CA SER A 19 -12.81 4.99 18.19
C SER A 19 -12.31 4.03 17.10
N VAL A 20 -12.71 2.76 17.12
CA VAL A 20 -12.35 1.79 16.07
C VAL A 20 -12.92 2.18 14.71
N VAL A 21 -14.18 2.63 14.65
CA VAL A 21 -14.79 3.12 13.41
C VAL A 21 -14.03 4.33 12.86
N SER A 22 -13.64 5.28 13.73
CA SER A 22 -12.79 6.40 13.31
C SER A 22 -11.42 5.96 12.82
N MET A 23 -10.78 5.00 13.49
CA MET A 23 -9.49 4.44 13.04
C MET A 23 -9.63 3.71 11.71
N PHE A 24 -10.74 3.01 11.48
CA PHE A 24 -11.05 2.37 10.19
C PHE A 24 -11.15 3.41 9.07
N PHE A 25 -11.93 4.49 9.27
CA PHE A 25 -12.03 5.56 8.27
C PHE A 25 -10.68 6.22 8.01
N TRP A 26 -9.91 6.52 9.06
CA TRP A 26 -8.60 7.13 8.88
C TRP A 26 -7.64 6.20 8.14
N TYR A 27 -7.64 4.90 8.47
CA TYR A 27 -6.87 3.87 7.79
C TYR A 27 -7.27 3.74 6.31
N TYR A 28 -8.56 3.69 5.99
CA TYR A 28 -9.05 3.61 4.61
C TYR A 28 -8.55 4.81 3.78
N ASN A 29 -8.68 6.02 4.33
CA ASN A 29 -8.23 7.25 3.65
C ASN A 29 -6.70 7.34 3.50
N SER A 30 -5.91 6.50 4.19
CA SER A 30 -4.46 6.48 4.02
C SER A 30 -4.03 5.98 2.65
N PHE A 31 -4.79 5.07 2.02
CA PHE A 31 -4.47 4.55 0.69
C PHE A 31 -4.59 5.62 -0.40
N GLU A 32 -5.49 6.58 -0.22
CA GLU A 32 -5.71 7.68 -1.18
C GLU A 32 -4.79 8.89 -0.91
N GLY A 33 -3.78 8.76 -0.04
CA GLY A 33 -2.94 9.88 0.42
C GLY A 33 -3.68 10.88 1.32
N GLY A 34 -4.94 10.59 1.66
CA GLY A 34 -5.79 11.44 2.49
C GLY A 34 -5.37 11.46 3.96
N ALA A 35 -4.68 10.43 4.45
CA ALA A 35 -4.33 10.36 5.89
C ALA A 35 -3.53 11.58 6.38
N PHE A 36 -2.61 12.10 5.56
CA PHE A 36 -1.85 13.30 5.91
C PHE A 36 -2.72 14.56 5.79
N ILE A 37 -3.53 14.68 4.74
CA ILE A 37 -4.44 15.83 4.53
C ILE A 37 -5.43 15.95 5.69
N TYR A 38 -6.09 14.84 6.04
CA TYR A 38 -7.02 14.80 7.16
C TYR A 38 -6.36 14.99 8.52
N LEU A 39 -5.06 14.68 8.65
CA LEU A 39 -4.32 15.01 9.86
C LEU A 39 -4.18 16.53 10.03
N PHE A 40 -4.01 17.30 8.96
CA PHE A 40 -4.00 18.78 9.06
C PHE A 40 -5.40 19.35 9.29
N GLU A 41 -6.41 18.81 8.63
CA GLU A 41 -7.78 19.32 8.71
C GLU A 41 -8.47 18.94 10.04
N TYR A 42 -8.27 17.71 10.51
CA TYR A 42 -8.97 17.12 11.67
C TYR A 42 -8.01 16.57 12.74
N GLY A 43 -6.75 17.01 12.76
CA GLY A 43 -5.69 16.42 13.58
C GLY A 43 -6.02 16.29 15.06
N LEU A 44 -6.64 17.31 15.67
CA LEU A 44 -7.04 17.26 17.08
C LEU A 44 -8.12 16.18 17.32
N LEU A 45 -9.11 16.09 16.44
CA LEU A 45 -10.17 15.08 16.54
C LEU A 45 -9.60 13.67 16.36
N LEU A 46 -8.75 13.47 15.34
CA LEU A 46 -8.07 12.20 15.09
C LEU A 46 -7.19 11.80 16.27
N LEU A 47 -6.46 12.73 16.88
CA LEU A 47 -5.64 12.48 18.06
C LEU A 47 -6.48 12.04 19.26
N ILE A 48 -7.60 12.72 19.53
CA ILE A 48 -8.54 12.31 20.60
C ILE A 48 -9.06 10.89 20.32
N MET A 49 -9.51 10.61 19.09
CA MET A 49 -9.99 9.28 18.73
C MET A 49 -8.92 8.20 18.86
N PHE A 50 -7.67 8.52 18.49
CA PHE A 50 -6.53 7.64 18.66
C PHE A 50 -6.24 7.37 20.15
N CYS A 51 -6.23 8.40 21.00
CA CYS A 51 -6.06 8.24 22.44
C CYS A 51 -7.17 7.38 23.07
N ILE A 52 -8.43 7.55 22.65
CA ILE A 52 -9.55 6.71 23.10
C ILE A 52 -9.35 5.27 22.62
N TYR A 53 -8.95 5.06 21.36
CA TYR A 53 -8.65 3.73 20.81
C TYR A 53 -7.58 3.01 21.66
N ILE A 54 -6.44 3.66 21.90
CA ILE A 54 -5.34 3.07 22.70
C ILE A 54 -5.79 2.80 24.14
N SER A 55 -6.49 3.74 24.76
CA SER A 55 -6.97 3.58 26.14
C SER A 55 -7.94 2.41 26.29
N THR A 56 -8.89 2.27 25.36
CA THR A 56 -9.84 1.16 25.37
C THR A 56 -9.16 -0.18 25.08
N LEU A 57 -8.19 -0.21 24.16
CA LEU A 57 -7.40 -1.40 23.86
C LEU A 57 -6.61 -1.88 25.10
N ILE A 58 -5.87 -0.98 25.76
CA ILE A 58 -5.12 -1.30 26.99
C ILE A 58 -6.07 -1.81 28.08
N PHE A 59 -7.23 -1.18 28.25
CA PHE A 59 -8.22 -1.61 29.24
C PHE A 59 -8.75 -3.02 28.92
N ILE A 60 -9.07 -3.32 27.66
CA ILE A 60 -9.50 -4.66 27.24
C ILE A 60 -8.43 -5.69 27.55
N ILE A 61 -7.18 -5.44 27.15
CA ILE A 61 -6.04 -6.34 27.40
C ILE A 61 -5.90 -6.61 28.90
N TYR A 62 -5.85 -5.55 29.72
CA TYR A 62 -5.77 -5.68 31.18
C TYR A 62 -6.91 -6.54 31.74
N ARG A 63 -8.14 -6.35 31.27
CA ARG A 63 -9.31 -7.10 31.76
C ARG A 63 -9.31 -8.57 31.33
N VAL A 64 -8.87 -8.85 30.10
CA VAL A 64 -8.72 -10.22 29.59
C VAL A 64 -7.66 -10.97 30.40
N LEU A 65 -6.48 -10.36 30.62
CA LEU A 65 -5.40 -10.95 31.41
C LEU A 65 -5.79 -11.23 32.86
N ASN A 66 -6.69 -10.42 33.44
CA ASN A 66 -7.20 -10.61 34.79
C ASN A 66 -8.47 -11.50 34.87
N GLY A 67 -8.82 -12.23 33.81
CA GLY A 67 -9.97 -13.17 33.79
C GLY A 67 -11.35 -12.50 33.85
N LYS A 68 -11.44 -11.18 33.70
CA LYS A 68 -12.68 -10.39 33.81
C LYS A 68 -13.21 -9.90 32.45
N GLY A 69 -12.84 -10.58 31.36
CA GLY A 69 -13.15 -10.18 29.97
C GLY A 69 -14.54 -10.55 29.44
N LYS A 70 -15.44 -11.13 30.26
CA LYS A 70 -16.77 -11.58 29.79
C LYS A 70 -17.75 -10.44 29.49
N MET A 71 -17.62 -9.29 30.15
CA MET A 71 -18.61 -8.19 30.09
C MET A 71 -18.35 -7.12 29.01
N MET A 72 -17.48 -7.37 28.03
CA MET A 72 -17.08 -6.40 27.01
C MET A 72 -17.00 -7.05 25.62
N PHE A 73 -18.10 -7.69 25.22
CA PHE A 73 -18.12 -8.46 23.98
C PHE A 73 -17.90 -7.58 22.76
N LEU A 74 -18.60 -6.44 22.67
CA LEU A 74 -18.52 -5.53 21.51
C LEU A 74 -17.13 -4.92 21.37
N SER A 75 -16.58 -4.34 22.44
CA SER A 75 -15.20 -3.83 22.48
C SER A 75 -14.19 -4.83 21.90
N LYS A 76 -14.22 -6.09 22.35
CA LYS A 76 -13.30 -7.12 21.88
C LYS A 76 -13.49 -7.40 20.39
N VAL A 77 -14.73 -7.56 19.94
CA VAL A 77 -15.03 -7.86 18.53
C VAL A 77 -14.50 -6.75 17.63
N PHE A 78 -14.74 -5.48 17.96
CA PHE A 78 -14.28 -4.35 17.14
C PHE A 78 -12.75 -4.24 17.09
N HIS A 79 -12.07 -4.30 18.24
CA HIS A 79 -10.61 -4.25 18.28
C HIS A 79 -9.96 -5.44 17.56
N VAL A 80 -10.47 -6.66 17.78
CA VAL A 80 -9.97 -7.84 17.07
C VAL A 80 -10.22 -7.74 15.57
N SER A 81 -11.41 -7.27 15.15
CA SER A 81 -11.73 -7.11 13.73
C SER A 81 -10.81 -6.09 13.06
N PHE A 82 -10.52 -4.97 13.72
CA PHE A 82 -9.59 -3.98 13.21
C PHE A 82 -8.14 -4.51 13.16
N ALA A 83 -7.70 -5.27 14.17
CA ALA A 83 -6.40 -5.92 14.16
C ALA A 83 -6.28 -6.96 13.03
N VAL A 84 -7.33 -7.76 12.80
CA VAL A 84 -7.39 -8.71 11.68
C VAL A 84 -7.33 -7.97 10.35
N LEU A 85 -8.08 -6.88 10.18
CA LEU A 85 -8.01 -6.05 8.99
C LEU A 85 -6.57 -5.59 8.72
N LEU A 86 -5.93 -4.95 9.70
CA LEU A 86 -4.55 -4.47 9.58
C LEU A 86 -3.61 -5.61 9.18
N LEU A 87 -3.70 -6.76 9.86
CA LEU A 87 -2.89 -7.93 9.56
C LEU A 87 -3.12 -8.45 8.15
N THR A 88 -4.38 -8.61 7.72
CA THR A 88 -4.72 -9.11 6.39
C THR A 88 -4.22 -8.18 5.30
N THR A 89 -4.35 -6.87 5.46
CA THR A 89 -3.85 -5.91 4.48
C THR A 89 -2.32 -5.87 4.44
N THR A 90 -1.65 -5.95 5.60
CA THR A 90 -0.18 -6.07 5.66
C THR A 90 0.29 -7.33 4.94
N ILE A 91 -0.36 -8.47 5.17
CA ILE A 91 -0.03 -9.73 4.49
C ILE A 91 -0.29 -9.61 3.00
N TYR A 92 -1.44 -9.06 2.59
CA TYR A 92 -1.81 -8.87 1.19
C TYR A 92 -0.79 -8.00 0.44
N ASN A 93 -0.33 -6.91 1.07
CA ASN A 93 0.66 -6.01 0.47
C ASN A 93 2.10 -6.53 0.58
N SER A 94 2.35 -7.60 1.35
CA SER A 94 3.70 -8.14 1.54
C SER A 94 4.22 -8.90 0.32
N GLU A 95 5.53 -9.12 0.29
CA GLU A 95 6.20 -9.97 -0.71
C GLU A 95 6.08 -11.47 -0.40
N LEU A 96 5.41 -11.87 0.69
CA LEU A 96 5.40 -13.27 1.17
C LEU A 96 4.83 -14.28 0.18
N PHE A 97 3.85 -13.87 -0.62
CA PHE A 97 3.13 -14.74 -1.56
C PHE A 97 3.37 -14.37 -3.02
N LYS A 98 4.25 -13.40 -3.29
CA LYS A 98 4.56 -12.98 -4.65
C LYS A 98 5.72 -13.80 -5.20
N SER A 99 5.73 -14.00 -6.51
CA SER A 99 6.82 -14.63 -7.25
C SER A 99 8.11 -13.80 -7.18
N ALA A 100 9.26 -14.41 -7.46
CA ALA A 100 10.55 -13.72 -7.39
C ALA A 100 10.62 -12.57 -8.40
N VAL A 101 11.21 -11.44 -7.98
CA VAL A 101 11.48 -10.27 -8.83
C VAL A 101 12.63 -10.58 -9.79
N ILE A 102 12.47 -10.19 -11.05
CA ILE A 102 13.53 -10.32 -12.06
C ILE A 102 14.10 -8.98 -12.48
N ILE A 103 13.26 -7.97 -12.74
CA ILE A 103 13.69 -6.59 -12.92
C ILE A 103 12.84 -5.71 -12.02
N LYS A 104 13.50 -4.80 -11.30
CA LYS A 104 12.87 -3.67 -10.66
C LYS A 104 13.46 -2.39 -11.24
N ALA A 105 12.60 -1.51 -11.76
CA ALA A 105 13.05 -0.26 -12.37
C ALA A 105 12.18 0.91 -11.93
N ILE A 106 12.79 2.07 -11.70
CA ILE A 106 12.13 3.26 -11.15
C ILE A 106 12.24 4.44 -12.11
N MET A 107 11.19 5.22 -12.22
CA MET A 107 11.18 6.54 -12.82
C MET A 107 10.66 7.54 -11.80
N VAL A 108 11.41 8.62 -11.59
CA VAL A 108 11.02 9.69 -10.68
C VAL A 108 10.61 10.91 -11.49
N ASP A 109 9.42 11.41 -11.18
CA ASP A 109 8.85 12.67 -11.65
C ASP A 109 8.79 13.65 -10.46
N ASP A 110 8.41 14.92 -10.69
CA ASP A 110 8.40 15.96 -9.66
C ASP A 110 7.54 15.59 -8.45
N LEU A 111 6.39 14.95 -8.67
CA LEU A 111 5.40 14.66 -7.63
C LEU A 111 5.17 13.16 -7.39
N TYR A 112 5.73 12.31 -8.24
CA TYR A 112 5.46 10.87 -8.25
C TYR A 112 6.73 10.07 -8.53
N SER A 113 6.77 8.86 -8.00
CA SER A 113 7.70 7.82 -8.44
C SER A 113 6.91 6.62 -8.95
N TYR A 114 7.34 6.10 -10.09
CA TYR A 114 6.75 4.96 -10.76
C TYR A 114 7.77 3.83 -10.72
N THR A 115 7.48 2.76 -9.99
CA THR A 115 8.35 1.58 -9.91
C THR A 115 7.69 0.42 -10.63
N LEU A 116 8.33 -0.05 -11.69
CA LEU A 116 7.96 -1.27 -12.37
C LEU A 116 8.65 -2.46 -11.70
N VAL A 117 7.87 -3.48 -11.35
CA VAL A 117 8.36 -4.72 -10.75
C VAL A 117 7.94 -5.89 -11.62
N PHE A 118 8.90 -6.46 -12.35
CA PHE A 118 8.74 -7.61 -13.23
C PHE A 118 9.08 -8.89 -12.47
N ARG A 119 8.27 -9.94 -12.62
CA ARG A 119 8.42 -11.19 -11.85
C ARG A 119 8.44 -12.45 -12.72
N THR A 120 9.02 -13.50 -12.15
CA THR A 120 9.27 -14.82 -12.79
C THR A 120 8.04 -15.53 -13.35
N ASP A 121 6.84 -15.19 -12.88
CA ASP A 121 5.58 -15.76 -13.37
C ASP A 121 4.96 -14.97 -14.53
N GLY A 122 5.65 -13.97 -15.07
CA GLY A 122 5.13 -13.06 -16.10
C GLY A 122 4.20 -11.97 -15.57
N GLY A 123 4.09 -11.83 -14.25
CA GLY A 123 3.40 -10.72 -13.60
C GLY A 123 4.27 -9.46 -13.59
N VAL A 124 3.63 -8.31 -13.85
CA VAL A 124 4.27 -7.00 -13.68
C VAL A 124 3.37 -6.10 -12.85
N THR A 125 3.95 -5.30 -11.97
CA THR A 125 3.23 -4.27 -11.21
C THR A 125 3.86 -2.90 -11.40
N THR A 126 3.04 -1.87 -11.54
CA THR A 126 3.46 -0.47 -11.39
C THR A 126 3.07 -0.01 -10.00
N GLU A 127 4.06 0.27 -9.17
CA GLU A 127 3.90 0.91 -7.86
C GLU A 127 4.07 2.42 -8.05
N ILE A 128 2.99 3.17 -7.84
CA ILE A 128 2.95 4.63 -7.96
C ILE A 128 2.97 5.19 -6.55
N ASN A 129 3.99 5.96 -6.21
CA ASN A 129 4.08 6.64 -4.93
C ASN A 129 4.10 8.15 -5.17
N GLY A 130 3.09 8.84 -4.65
CA GLY A 130 2.94 10.29 -4.76
C GLY A 130 3.27 11.02 -3.46
N MET A 131 3.01 12.33 -3.46
CA MET A 131 3.06 13.13 -2.23
C MET A 131 2.04 12.67 -1.19
N PHE A 132 2.29 13.02 0.07
CA PHE A 132 1.36 12.83 1.20
C PHE A 132 0.95 11.37 1.46
N GLY A 133 1.76 10.42 1.02
CA GLY A 133 1.53 8.99 1.23
C GLY A 133 0.54 8.37 0.24
N TYR A 134 0.21 9.05 -0.86
CA TYR A 134 -0.52 8.42 -1.95
C TYR A 134 0.26 7.21 -2.47
N THR A 135 -0.39 6.05 -2.49
CA THR A 135 0.19 4.83 -3.03
C THR A 135 -0.85 4.08 -3.85
N GLU A 136 -0.48 3.68 -5.05
CA GLU A 136 -1.33 2.89 -5.93
C GLU A 136 -0.51 1.76 -6.54
N THR A 137 -1.08 0.57 -6.65
CA THR A 137 -0.44 -0.57 -7.32
C THR A 137 -1.35 -1.09 -8.41
N ILE A 138 -0.87 -1.07 -9.64
CA ILE A 138 -1.62 -1.54 -10.80
C ILE A 138 -0.91 -2.78 -11.35
N ASN A 139 -1.69 -3.85 -11.52
CA ASN A 139 -1.19 -5.14 -12.00
C ASN A 139 -1.31 -5.23 -13.52
N GLY A 140 -0.35 -5.93 -14.13
CA GLY A 140 -0.31 -6.24 -15.55
C GLY A 140 0.34 -7.59 -15.81
N LYS A 141 0.56 -7.87 -17.09
CA LYS A 141 1.22 -9.10 -17.56
C LYS A 141 2.20 -8.78 -18.67
N TYR A 142 3.29 -9.53 -18.70
CA TYR A 142 4.33 -9.38 -19.70
C TYR A 142 4.96 -10.72 -20.06
N HIS A 143 5.67 -10.71 -21.18
CA HIS A 143 6.64 -11.74 -21.53
C HIS A 143 7.91 -11.09 -22.09
N LEU A 144 8.97 -11.90 -22.17
CA LEU A 144 10.27 -11.47 -22.67
C LEU A 144 10.52 -12.04 -24.05
N SER A 145 11.10 -11.21 -24.92
CA SER A 145 11.63 -11.61 -26.23
C SER A 145 13.01 -10.99 -26.40
N ASP A 146 14.06 -11.78 -26.25
CA ASP A 146 15.45 -11.32 -26.23
C ASP A 146 15.68 -10.22 -25.17
N SER A 147 16.01 -9.00 -25.60
CA SER A 147 16.18 -7.83 -24.74
C SER A 147 14.90 -6.97 -24.63
N LEU A 148 13.76 -7.49 -25.08
CA LEU A 148 12.50 -6.76 -25.08
C LEU A 148 11.55 -7.29 -24.00
N ILE A 149 10.90 -6.36 -23.32
CA ILE A 149 9.71 -6.57 -22.50
C ILE A 149 8.51 -6.25 -23.39
N ILE A 150 7.57 -7.18 -23.48
CA ILE A 150 6.33 -7.02 -24.25
C ILE A 150 5.16 -7.16 -23.27
N PHE A 151 4.31 -6.14 -23.17
CA PHE A 151 3.16 -6.16 -22.27
C PHE A 151 1.95 -6.79 -22.94
N ASP A 152 1.44 -7.86 -22.33
CA ASP A 152 0.15 -8.45 -22.68
C ASP A 152 -1.00 -7.67 -22.05
N ILE A 153 -0.79 -7.17 -20.82
CA ILE A 153 -1.69 -6.29 -20.09
C ILE A 153 -0.84 -5.19 -19.48
N GLN A 154 -1.04 -3.94 -19.92
CA GLN A 154 -0.24 -2.81 -19.44
C GLN A 154 -0.55 -2.51 -17.96
N PRO A 155 0.46 -2.43 -17.08
CA PRO A 155 0.26 -2.14 -15.67
C PRO A 155 0.07 -0.64 -15.39
N TYR A 156 -0.34 0.17 -16.38
CA TYR A 156 -0.71 1.59 -16.24
C TYR A 156 -1.34 2.13 -17.54
N ASP A 157 -2.67 2.31 -17.56
CA ASP A 157 -3.43 2.62 -18.78
C ASP A 157 -3.69 4.12 -18.95
N LYS A 158 -2.69 4.85 -19.47
CA LYS A 158 -2.82 6.24 -19.97
C LYS A 158 -1.88 6.56 -21.15
N GLY A 159 -1.41 5.54 -21.86
CA GLY A 159 -0.42 5.70 -22.94
C GLY A 159 0.98 6.14 -22.48
N PHE A 160 1.20 6.21 -21.17
CA PHE A 160 2.49 6.49 -20.54
C PHE A 160 3.47 5.34 -20.77
N LEU A 161 3.08 4.12 -20.39
CA LEU A 161 3.83 2.92 -20.79
C LEU A 161 3.54 2.58 -22.25
N LYS A 162 4.59 2.25 -23.00
CA LYS A 162 4.46 1.68 -24.34
C LYS A 162 4.26 0.17 -24.25
N ASP A 163 3.72 -0.41 -25.32
CA ASP A 163 3.50 -1.85 -25.47
C ASP A 163 4.79 -2.68 -25.34
N THR A 164 5.92 -2.06 -25.68
CA THR A 164 7.23 -2.68 -25.71
C THR A 164 8.28 -1.79 -25.06
N MET A 165 9.19 -2.39 -24.31
CA MET A 165 10.33 -1.72 -23.71
C MET A 165 11.62 -2.48 -24.00
N LEU A 166 12.71 -1.75 -24.21
CA LEU A 166 14.05 -2.31 -24.36
C LEU A 166 14.75 -2.35 -23.00
N ILE A 167 15.24 -3.52 -22.63
CA ILE A 167 16.17 -3.72 -21.52
C ILE A 167 17.58 -3.39 -22.02
N ASP A 168 18.24 -2.42 -21.38
CA ASP A 168 19.64 -2.12 -21.64
C ASP A 168 20.46 -2.26 -20.35
N PRO A 169 21.09 -3.43 -20.13
CA PRO A 169 21.93 -3.66 -18.95
C PRO A 169 23.15 -2.74 -18.91
N SER A 170 23.63 -2.26 -20.06
CA SER A 170 24.85 -1.44 -20.13
C SER A 170 24.63 -0.02 -19.58
N SER A 171 23.43 0.52 -19.77
CA SER A 171 23.01 1.81 -19.21
C SER A 171 22.14 1.67 -17.96
N ASN A 172 21.89 0.43 -17.52
CA ASN A 172 21.07 0.10 -16.36
C ASN A 172 19.69 0.77 -16.46
N ALA A 173 19.03 0.65 -17.62
CA ALA A 173 17.78 1.33 -17.89
C ALA A 173 16.82 0.53 -18.78
N LEU A 174 15.53 0.84 -18.64
CA LEU A 174 14.47 0.42 -19.56
C LEU A 174 14.04 1.62 -20.42
N TYR A 175 14.11 1.46 -21.74
CA TYR A 175 13.69 2.47 -22.70
C TYR A 175 12.36 2.09 -23.34
N MET A 176 11.44 3.05 -23.41
CA MET A 176 10.08 2.81 -23.94
C MET A 176 9.80 3.53 -25.26
N TYR A 177 10.58 4.57 -25.61
CA TYR A 177 10.34 5.36 -26.81
C TYR A 177 11.16 4.87 -28.00
N LYS A 178 10.53 4.87 -29.18
CA LYS A 178 11.16 4.59 -30.47
C LYS A 178 11.20 5.85 -31.34
N ASP A 179 12.23 5.97 -32.17
CA ASP A 179 12.35 7.01 -33.18
C ASP A 179 11.45 6.73 -34.40
N SER A 180 11.51 7.62 -35.41
CA SER A 180 10.75 7.47 -36.66
C SER A 180 11.14 6.23 -37.47
N ASN A 181 12.29 5.63 -37.21
CA ASN A 181 12.78 4.42 -37.87
C ASN A 181 12.42 3.15 -37.06
N GLY A 182 11.71 3.29 -35.94
CA GLY A 182 11.34 2.19 -35.06
C GLY A 182 12.46 1.73 -34.11
N GLN A 183 13.57 2.46 -34.02
CA GLN A 183 14.70 2.15 -33.14
C GLN A 183 14.49 2.78 -31.76
N PHE A 184 14.85 2.07 -30.69
CA PHE A 184 14.73 2.61 -29.33
C PHE A 184 15.68 3.79 -29.11
N ILE A 185 15.15 4.88 -28.54
CA ILE A 185 15.92 6.07 -28.19
C ILE A 185 16.65 5.81 -26.87
N LYS A 186 17.95 5.53 -26.94
CA LYS A 186 18.80 5.20 -25.77
C LYS A 186 19.34 6.41 -25.01
N LYS A 187 18.66 7.55 -25.08
CA LYS A 187 19.08 8.77 -24.39
C LYS A 187 18.38 8.84 -23.04
N LYS A 188 19.15 9.00 -21.96
CA LYS A 188 18.59 9.26 -20.62
C LYS A 188 18.20 10.72 -20.53
N ASP A 189 16.93 11.01 -20.79
CA ASP A 189 16.30 12.30 -20.55
C ASP A 189 15.18 12.16 -19.50
N TRP A 190 14.75 13.29 -18.94
CA TRP A 190 13.64 13.33 -17.97
C TRP A 190 12.39 12.65 -18.56
N LEU A 191 11.82 11.70 -17.80
CA LEU A 191 10.63 10.91 -18.16
C LEU A 191 10.75 10.05 -19.44
N SER A 192 11.97 9.74 -19.87
CA SER A 192 12.21 8.94 -21.09
C SER A 192 12.53 7.46 -20.82
N ASN A 193 13.00 7.15 -19.61
CA ASN A 193 13.47 5.83 -19.21
C ASN A 193 13.14 5.52 -17.74
N PHE A 194 13.13 4.23 -17.41
CA PHE A 194 13.19 3.76 -16.02
C PHE A 194 14.61 3.34 -15.71
N ASP A 195 15.17 3.75 -14.58
CA ASP A 195 16.46 3.27 -14.10
C ASP A 195 16.28 1.93 -13.39
N ILE A 196 17.02 0.91 -13.81
CA ILE A 196 16.98 -0.42 -13.20
C ILE A 196 17.68 -0.34 -11.83
N ILE A 197 17.01 -0.77 -10.78
CA ILE A 197 17.55 -0.79 -9.41
C ILE A 197 17.86 -2.20 -8.92
N GLU A 198 17.20 -3.21 -9.50
CA GLU A 198 17.45 -4.61 -9.23
C GLU A 198 17.29 -5.41 -10.53
N MET A 199 18.23 -6.30 -10.80
CA MET A 199 18.17 -7.23 -11.91
C MET A 199 18.76 -8.56 -11.46
N SER A 200 17.96 -9.61 -11.41
CA SER A 200 18.48 -10.97 -11.22
C SER A 200 18.83 -11.57 -12.59
N GLN A 201 19.85 -12.43 -12.61
CA GLN A 201 20.27 -13.09 -13.84
C GLN A 201 19.15 -14.04 -14.30
N TYR A 202 18.69 -13.82 -15.53
CA TYR A 202 17.74 -14.67 -16.25
C TYR A 202 18.40 -15.96 -16.73
#